data_AF-A0A9E5R9K6-F1
#
_entry.id   AF-A0A9E5R9K6-F1
#
_cell.length_a   1.000
_cell.length_b   1.000
_cell.length_c   1.000
_cell.angle_alpha   90.00
_cell.angle_beta   90.00
_cell.angle_gamma   90.00
#
_symmetry.space_group_name_H-M   'P 1'
#
loop_
_entity.id
_entity.type
_entity.pdbx_description
1 polymer ?
#
loop_
_entity_poly.entity_id
_entity_poly.type
_entity_poly.pdbx_seq_one_letter_code
_entity_poly.pdbx_strand_id
1 'polypeptide(L)' 'MTLSAFYMARLIRLVRSSLLEELRQEYITTARSKGLRQKRVVFVHAFRNTLIPVMAFVTLDLSFWWGGP' A
#
# COMPACT_ATOMS: atom_id res chain seq x y z
N MET A 1 -15.42 8.79 19.10
CA MET A 1 -14.00 8.51 18.76
C MET A 1 -13.70 7.02 18.51
N THR A 2 -14.47 6.11 19.10
CA THR A 2 -14.33 4.64 18.90
C THR A 2 -14.51 4.16 17.46
N LEU A 3 -15.46 4.70 16.69
CA LEU A 3 -15.66 4.32 15.27
C LEU A 3 -14.45 4.69 14.38
N SER A 4 -13.86 5.85 14.64
CA SER A 4 -12.69 6.35 13.90
C SER A 4 -11.43 5.50 14.18
N ALA A 5 -11.24 5.06 15.43
CA ALA A 5 -10.17 4.11 15.79
C ALA A 5 -10.35 2.74 15.11
N PHE A 6 -11.59 2.25 15.00
CA PHE A 6 -11.90 1.00 14.31
C PHE A 6 -11.62 1.09 12.79
N TYR A 7 -11.96 2.23 12.18
CA TYR A 7 -11.70 2.51 10.77
C TYR A 7 -10.20 2.58 10.48
N MET A 8 -9.44 3.29 11.33
CA MET A 8 -7.98 3.35 11.24
C MET A 8 -7.31 2.00 11.45
N ALA A 9 -7.76 1.20 12.41
CA ALA A 9 -7.21 -0.14 12.64
C ALA A 9 -7.39 -1.06 11.41
N ARG A 10 -8.52 -0.93 10.71
CA ARG A 10 -8.79 -1.68 9.46
C ARG A 10 -7.89 -1.21 8.32
N LEU A 11 -7.77 0.10 8.15
CA LEU A 11 -6.86 0.73 7.16
C LEU A 11 -5.40 0.32 7.37
N ILE A 12 -4.89 0.42 8.60
CA ILE A 12 -3.53 0.04 8.96
C ILE A 12 -3.28 -1.44 8.66
N ARG A 13 -4.25 -2.32 8.97
CA ARG A 13 -4.13 -3.75 8.70
C ARG A 13 -4.11 -4.04 7.19
N LEU A 14 -4.93 -3.32 6.42
CA LEU A 14 -4.97 -3.42 4.96
C LEU A 14 -3.62 -2.99 4.36
N VAL A 15 -3.15 -1.79 4.72
CA VAL A 15 -1.85 -1.25 4.26
C VAL A 15 -0.70 -2.18 4.65
N ARG A 16 -0.70 -2.71 5.87
CA ARG A 16 0.32 -3.68 6.31
C ARG A 16 0.29 -4.97 5.49
N SER A 17 -0.90 -5.48 5.17
CA SER A 17 -1.06 -6.67 4.34
C SER A 17 -0.55 -6.42 2.93
N SER A 18 -0.96 -5.31 2.31
CA SER A 18 -0.52 -4.94 0.97
C SER A 18 0.98 -4.69 0.89
N LEU A 19 1.57 -4.01 1.88
CA LEU A 19 3.02 -3.81 1.97
C LEU A 19 3.78 -5.11 2.17
N LEU A 20 3.25 -6.05 2.97
CA LEU A 20 3.87 -7.37 3.14
C LEU A 20 3.81 -8.17 1.84
N GLU A 21 2.68 -8.16 1.13
CA GLU A 21 2.52 -8.81 -0.18
C GLU A 21 3.55 -8.26 -1.18
N GLU A 22 3.69 -6.93 -1.24
CA GLU A 22 4.68 -6.22 -2.05
C GLU A 22 6.12 -6.56 -1.67
N LEU A 23 6.40 -6.70 -0.38
CA LEU A 23 7.71 -7.08 0.12
C LEU A 23 8.05 -8.55 -0.14
N ARG A 24 7.02 -9.39 -0.27
CA ARG A 24 7.12 -10.83 -0.54
C ARG A 24 7.25 -11.13 -2.02
N GLN A 25 6.97 -10.17 -2.89
CA GLN A 25 7.19 -10.33 -4.32
C GLN A 25 8.66 -10.66 -4.61
N GLU A 26 8.87 -11.65 -5.47
CA GLU A 26 10.19 -12.17 -5.84
C GLU A 26 11.15 -11.09 -6.36
N TYR A 27 10.62 -9.94 -6.78
CA TYR A 27 11.38 -8.77 -7.21
C TYR A 27 12.30 -8.21 -6.10
N ILE A 28 11.91 -8.25 -4.83
CA ILE A 28 12.76 -7.75 -3.73
C ILE A 28 13.87 -8.74 -3.42
N THR A 29 13.56 -10.04 -3.42
CA THR A 29 14.54 -11.11 -3.22
C THR A 29 15.57 -11.11 -4.35
N THR A 30 15.13 -10.88 -5.58
CA THR A 30 15.99 -10.76 -6.77
C THR A 30 16.80 -9.45 -6.76
N ALA A 31 16.22 -8.34 -6.31
CA ALA A 31 16.96 -7.08 -6.18
C ALA A 31 18.01 -7.16 -5.05
N ARG A 32 17.74 -7.93 -3.99
CA ARG A 32 18.68 -8.19 -2.89
C ARG A 32 19.87 -9.05 -3.36
N SER A 33 19.62 -10.07 -4.20
CA SER A 33 20.70 -10.90 -4.78
C SER A 33 21.52 -10.16 -5.84
N LYS A 34 20.93 -9.16 -6.52
CA LYS A 34 21.63 -8.28 -7.48
C LYS A 34 22.44 -7.14 -6.84
N GLY A 35 22.48 -7.02 -5.51
CA GLY A 35 23.27 -5.99 -4.81
C GLY A 35 22.73 -4.55 -4.97
N LEU A 36 21.50 -4.38 -5.45
CA LEU A 36 20.89 -3.08 -5.65
C LEU A 36 20.50 -2.46 -4.29
N ARG A 37 20.76 -1.15 -4.13
CA ARG A 37 20.42 -0.41 -2.91
C ARG A 37 18.91 -0.54 -2.61
N GLN A 38 18.60 -1.27 -1.55
CA GLN A 38 17.26 -1.58 -1.04
C GLN A 38 16.35 -0.35 -0.97
N LYS A 39 16.90 0.82 -0.61
CA LYS A 39 16.18 2.10 -0.56
C LYS A 39 15.61 2.53 -1.92
N ARG A 40 16.35 2.36 -3.02
CA ARG A 40 15.89 2.76 -4.38
C ARG A 40 14.81 1.82 -4.90
N VAL A 41 14.94 0.52 -4.61
CA VAL A 41 13.97 -0.52 -4.96
C VAL A 41 12.64 -0.25 -4.24
N VAL A 42 12.69 0.03 -2.94
CA VAL A 42 11.50 0.40 -2.15
C VAL A 42 10.88 1.71 -2.64
N PHE A 43 11.69 2.76 -2.87
CA PHE A 43 11.14 4.07 -3.27
C PHE A 43 10.58 4.11 -4.69
N VAL A 44 11.14 3.35 -5.64
CA VAL A 44 10.73 3.42 -7.05
C VAL A 44 9.74 2.31 -7.40
N HIS A 45 9.96 1.09 -6.89
CA HIS A 45 9.10 -0.04 -7.21
C HIS A 45 8.05 -0.27 -6.13
N ALA A 46 8.42 -0.39 -4.85
CA ALA A 46 7.41 -0.60 -3.80
C ALA A 46 6.46 0.60 -3.74
N PHE A 47 6.92 1.85 -3.78
CA PHE A 47 6.03 3.02 -3.77
C PHE A 47 5.07 3.06 -4.97
N ARG A 48 5.56 2.76 -6.18
CA ARG A 48 4.73 2.71 -7.40
C ARG A 48 3.74 1.54 -7.41
N ASN A 49 4.06 0.43 -6.76
CA ASN A 49 3.18 -0.73 -6.66
C ASN A 49 2.20 -0.61 -5.48
N THR A 50 2.62 0.02 -4.37
CA THR A 50 1.75 0.41 -3.24
C THR A 50 0.77 1.52 -3.65
N LEU A 51 1.05 2.26 -4.72
CA LEU A 51 0.09 3.20 -5.31
C LEU A 51 -1.16 2.51 -5.87
N ILE A 52 -1.13 1.20 -6.20
CA ILE A 52 -2.31 0.45 -6.65
C ILE A 52 -3.40 0.43 -5.56
N PRO A 53 -3.13 -0.07 -4.33
CA PRO A 53 -4.12 -0.04 -3.25
C PRO A 53 -4.44 1.39 -2.78
N VAL A 54 -3.50 2.33 -2.83
CA VAL A 54 -3.78 3.74 -2.49
C VAL A 54 -4.75 4.36 -3.49
N MET A 55 -4.57 4.14 -4.80
CA MET A 55 -5.47 4.66 -5.83
C MET A 55 -6.86 4.04 -5.71
N ALA A 56 -6.97 2.74 -5.39
CA ALA A 56 -8.25 2.10 -5.13
C ALA A 56 -8.99 2.74 -3.94
N PHE A 57 -8.26 3.02 -2.86
CA PHE A 57 -8.82 3.67 -1.67
C PHE A 57 -9.24 5.12 -1.94
N VAL A 58 -8.37 5.90 -2.60
CA VAL A 58 -8.65 7.29 -3.00
C VAL A 58 -9.84 7.34 -3.96
N THR A 59 -9.96 6.38 -4.87
CA THR A 59 -11.11 6.26 -5.78
C THR A 59 -12.39 6.01 -4.98
N LEU A 60 -12.38 5.09 -4.01
CA LEU A 60 -13.55 4.82 -3.17
C LEU A 60 -13.93 6.02 -2.30
N ASP A 61 -12.95 6.70 -1.69
CA ASP A 61 -13.19 7.90 -0.88
C ASP A 61 -13.74 9.06 -1.73
N LEU A 62 -13.19 9.25 -2.94
CA LEU A 62 -13.70 10.23 -3.91
C LEU A 62 -15.10 9.86 -4.38
N SER A 63 -15.37 8.59 -4.70
CA SER A 63 -16.70 8.11 -5.08
C SER A 63 -17.71 8.27 -3.94
N PHE A 64 -17.30 8.07 -2.68
CA PHE A 64 -18.16 8.30 -1.52
C PHE A 64 -18.46 9.78 -1.30
N TRP A 65 -17.47 10.65 -1.52
CA TRP A 65 -17.66 12.10 -1.47
C TRP A 65 -18.54 12.63 -2.60
N TRP A 66 -18.37 12.09 -3.81
CA TRP A 66 -19.03 12.60 -5.02
C TRP A 66 -20.40 11.98 -5.27
N GLY A 67 -20.54 10.70 -4.97
CA GLY A 67 -21.75 9.90 -5.18
C GLY A 67 -22.31 9.37 -3.88
N GLY A 68 -22.12 10.09 -2.76
CA GLY A 68 -22.81 9.78 -1.50
C GLY A 68 -24.31 9.55 -1.74
N PRO A 69 -24.98 8.77 -0.86
CA PRO A 69 -26.40 8.46 -1.04
C PRO A 69 -27.27 9.69 -1.24
#